data_AF-W4L2N8-F1
#
_entry.id   AF-W4L2N8-F1
#
_cell.length_a   1.000
_cell.length_b   1.000
_cell.length_c   1.000
_cell.angle_alpha   90.00
_cell.angle_beta   90.00
_cell.angle_gamma   90.00
#
_symmetry.space_group_name_H-M   'P 1'
#
loop_
_entity.id
_entity.type
_entity.pdbx_description
1 polymer ?
#
loop_
_entity_poly.entity_id
_entity_poly.type
_entity_poly.pdbx_seq_one_letter_code
_entity_poly.pdbx_strand_id
1 'polypeptide(L)'
;LEQLNLNAAGIDVGSESHWVAVPPDRDEQPVQCFGAFTADLYALAEWLGECQIDTVVMESIGVYWIPLFEVLEERGFDVKLVDPHSVRQVPGRKTDVQDCQWLQELHTYGLLRGAFRPEDEVCVLRSYLRQRGMLVEMATRAVQHMQKALEQMNLKLTEVVSDITQI
;
A
#
# COMPACT_ATOMS: atom_id res chain seq x y z
N LEU A 1 -25.30 14.96 -7.19
CA LEU A 1 -24.09 15.55 -6.56
C LEU A 1 -23.28 16.17 -7.68
N GLU A 2 -22.59 17.27 -7.44
CA GLU A 2 -21.67 17.88 -8.42
C GLU A 2 -20.45 16.96 -8.59
N GLN A 3 -20.02 16.71 -9.82
CA GLN A 3 -18.83 15.90 -10.11
C GLN A 3 -17.60 16.81 -10.09
N LEU A 4 -16.61 16.47 -9.26
CA LEU A 4 -15.41 17.27 -9.02
C LEU A 4 -14.22 16.75 -9.83
N ASN A 5 -14.00 15.43 -9.84
CA ASN A 5 -12.87 14.79 -10.52
C ASN A 5 -13.37 13.95 -11.69
N LEU A 6 -13.55 14.58 -12.86
CA LEU A 6 -14.13 13.92 -14.05
C LEU A 6 -13.20 12.88 -14.69
N ASN A 7 -11.89 13.06 -14.52
CA ASN A 7 -10.84 12.20 -15.04
C ASN A 7 -10.20 11.39 -13.90
N ALA A 8 -11.05 10.75 -13.11
CA ALA A 8 -10.66 9.98 -11.92
C ALA A 8 -10.60 8.48 -12.22
N ALA A 9 -9.56 7.81 -11.73
CA ALA A 9 -9.49 6.35 -11.69
C ALA A 9 -9.51 5.82 -10.25
N GLY A 10 -10.09 4.63 -10.08
CA GLY A 10 -10.08 3.88 -8.82
C GLY A 10 -9.31 2.58 -8.96
N ILE A 11 -8.43 2.29 -8.00
CA ILE A 11 -7.59 1.09 -8.00
C ILE A 11 -7.77 0.32 -6.69
N ASP A 12 -8.15 -0.94 -6.82
CA ASP A 12 -8.04 -1.93 -5.73
C ASP A 12 -6.71 -2.70 -5.88
N VAL A 13 -5.83 -2.52 -4.90
CA VAL A 13 -4.44 -2.98 -4.96
C VAL A 13 -4.26 -4.27 -4.16
N GLY A 14 -4.21 -5.39 -4.88
CA GLY A 14 -3.85 -6.71 -4.36
C GLY A 14 -2.35 -7.02 -4.41
N SER A 15 -1.97 -8.18 -3.87
CA SER A 15 -0.59 -8.69 -3.88
C SER A 15 -0.17 -9.33 -5.21
N GLU A 16 -1.13 -9.89 -5.95
CA GLU A 16 -0.88 -10.57 -7.23
C GLU A 16 -1.30 -9.73 -8.43
N SER A 17 -2.35 -8.93 -8.27
CA SER A 17 -2.93 -8.11 -9.32
C SER A 17 -3.57 -6.83 -8.78
N HIS A 18 -3.84 -5.90 -9.69
CA HIS A 18 -4.49 -4.62 -9.44
C HIS A 18 -5.70 -4.48 -10.35
N TRP A 19 -6.87 -4.24 -9.75
CA TRP A 19 -8.09 -3.94 -10.49
C TRP A 19 -8.27 -2.45 -10.60
N VAL A 20 -8.45 -1.95 -11.81
CA VAL A 20 -8.47 -0.53 -12.12
C VAL A 20 -9.75 -0.20 -12.87
N ALA A 21 -10.46 0.82 -12.39
CA ALA A 21 -11.64 1.38 -13.05
C ALA A 21 -11.38 2.82 -13.49
N VAL A 22 -11.75 3.14 -14.72
CA VAL A 22 -11.77 4.49 -15.31
C VAL A 22 -13.21 4.88 -15.67
N PRO A 23 -13.50 6.16 -16.01
CA PRO A 23 -14.84 6.54 -16.46
C PRO A 23 -15.26 5.74 -17.71
N PRO A 24 -16.55 5.34 -17.82
CA PRO A 24 -17.01 4.43 -18.88
C PRO A 24 -16.85 4.95 -20.32
N ASP A 25 -16.64 6.25 -20.50
CA ASP A 25 -16.46 6.90 -21.79
C ASP A 25 -15.00 6.93 -22.27
N ARG A 26 -14.05 6.39 -21.49
CA ARG A 26 -12.61 6.45 -21.78
C ARG A 26 -12.05 5.25 -22.51
N ASP A 27 -12.68 4.09 -22.37
CA ASP A 27 -12.24 2.84 -22.99
C ASP A 27 -13.46 1.93 -23.22
N GLU A 28 -13.39 1.05 -24.23
CA GLU A 28 -14.42 0.00 -24.44
C GLU A 28 -14.46 -0.99 -23.26
N GLN A 29 -13.34 -1.18 -22.57
CA GLN A 29 -13.15 -1.95 -21.36
C GLN A 29 -12.70 -1.02 -20.22
N PRO A 30 -13.62 -0.28 -19.59
CA PRO A 30 -13.28 0.72 -18.57
C PRO A 30 -12.85 0.11 -17.22
N VAL A 31 -12.86 -1.21 -17.10
CA VAL A 31 -12.30 -1.92 -15.95
C VAL A 31 -11.34 -2.99 -16.45
N GLN A 32 -10.11 -2.92 -15.98
CA GLN A 32 -9.05 -3.86 -16.36
C GLN A 32 -8.29 -4.38 -15.14
N CYS A 33 -7.66 -5.53 -15.32
CA CYS A 33 -6.82 -6.18 -14.32
C CYS A 33 -5.38 -6.25 -14.84
N PHE A 34 -4.45 -5.75 -14.03
CA PHE A 34 -3.02 -5.77 -14.31
C PHE A 34 -2.29 -6.63 -13.28
N GLY A 35 -1.16 -7.22 -13.66
CA GLY A 35 -0.27 -7.88 -12.71
C GLY A 35 0.39 -6.90 -11.72
N ALA A 36 0.99 -7.44 -10.66
CA ALA A 36 1.74 -6.66 -9.67
C ALA A 36 3.25 -6.52 -9.99
N PHE A 37 3.73 -7.07 -11.11
CA PHE A 37 5.14 -6.94 -11.51
C PHE A 37 5.40 -5.60 -12.19
N THR A 38 6.65 -5.13 -12.12
CA THR A 38 7.07 -3.82 -12.63
C THR A 38 6.60 -3.54 -14.07
N ALA A 39 6.69 -4.52 -14.98
CA ALA A 39 6.24 -4.35 -16.36
C ALA A 39 4.73 -4.06 -16.44
N ASP A 40 3.93 -4.76 -15.64
CA ASP A 40 2.49 -4.56 -15.55
C ASP A 40 2.13 -3.22 -14.91
N LEU A 41 2.91 -2.75 -13.92
CA LEU A 41 2.70 -1.42 -13.33
C LEU A 41 2.90 -0.29 -14.35
N TYR A 42 3.91 -0.41 -15.21
CA TYR A 42 4.15 0.54 -16.29
C TYR A 42 3.07 0.46 -17.37
N ALA A 43 2.60 -0.74 -17.72
CA ALA A 43 1.49 -0.93 -18.66
C ALA A 43 0.19 -0.32 -18.12
N LEU A 44 -0.09 -0.50 -16.83
CA LEU A 44 -1.22 0.14 -16.13
C LEU A 44 -1.13 1.66 -16.24
N ALA A 45 0.04 2.24 -15.92
CA ALA A 45 0.24 3.69 -15.98
C ALA A 45 0.14 4.26 -17.41
N GLU A 46 0.60 3.52 -18.41
CA GLU A 46 0.43 3.86 -19.83
C GLU A 46 -1.05 3.87 -20.22
N TRP A 47 -1.79 2.82 -19.87
CA TRP A 47 -3.23 2.73 -20.13
C TRP A 47 -4.03 3.85 -19.45
N LEU A 48 -3.70 4.22 -18.21
CA LEU A 48 -4.31 5.39 -17.55
C LEU A 48 -4.03 6.71 -18.29
N GLY A 49 -2.84 6.84 -18.87
CA GLY A 49 -2.48 7.99 -19.71
C GLY A 49 -3.29 8.04 -21.01
N GLU A 50 -3.48 6.88 -21.66
CA GLU A 50 -4.35 6.75 -22.85
C GLU A 50 -5.81 7.10 -22.53
N CYS A 51 -6.29 6.70 -21.35
CA CYS A 51 -7.61 7.04 -20.83
C CYS A 51 -7.76 8.51 -20.39
N GLN A 52 -6.68 9.30 -20.46
CA GLN A 52 -6.64 10.71 -20.05
C GLN A 52 -7.02 10.93 -18.58
N ILE A 53 -6.53 10.08 -17.69
CA ILE A 53 -6.76 10.19 -16.24
C ILE A 53 -5.83 11.24 -15.64
N ASP A 54 -6.37 12.06 -14.74
CA ASP A 54 -5.60 13.08 -14.01
C ASP A 54 -5.35 12.67 -12.56
N THR A 55 -6.36 12.06 -11.92
CA THR A 55 -6.35 11.75 -10.49
C THR A 55 -6.63 10.26 -10.25
N VAL A 56 -5.89 9.65 -9.33
CA VAL A 56 -5.99 8.23 -9.02
C VAL A 56 -6.23 8.05 -7.53
N VAL A 57 -7.22 7.22 -7.17
CA VAL A 57 -7.39 6.75 -5.80
C VAL A 57 -7.05 5.27 -5.69
N MET A 58 -6.29 4.91 -4.65
CA MET A 58 -5.83 3.54 -4.39
C MET A 58 -6.32 3.04 -3.03
N GLU A 59 -6.90 1.84 -2.97
CA GLU A 59 -7.13 1.09 -1.73
C GLU A 59 -6.11 -0.04 -1.62
N SER A 60 -5.50 -0.23 -0.44
CA SER A 60 -4.65 -1.39 -0.17
C SER A 60 -4.64 -1.76 1.30
N ILE A 61 -4.64 -3.06 1.59
CA ILE A 61 -4.55 -3.62 2.96
C ILE A 61 -3.08 -3.72 3.41
N GLY A 62 -2.11 -3.67 2.50
CA GLY A 62 -0.69 -3.93 2.76
C GLY A 62 0.24 -2.86 2.22
N VAL A 63 1.49 -3.26 1.97
CA VAL A 63 2.53 -2.40 1.37
C VAL A 63 2.52 -2.40 -0.15
N TYR A 64 1.63 -3.18 -0.78
CA TYR A 64 1.62 -3.43 -2.23
C TYR A 64 1.36 -2.19 -3.08
N TRP A 65 0.76 -1.15 -2.50
CA TRP A 65 0.52 0.12 -3.18
C TRP A 65 1.78 0.93 -3.44
N ILE A 66 2.85 0.75 -2.64
CA ILE A 66 4.07 1.59 -2.72
C ILE A 66 4.66 1.63 -4.13
N PRO A 67 4.99 0.49 -4.78
CA PRO A 67 5.62 0.52 -6.10
C PRO A 67 4.69 1.11 -7.17
N LEU A 68 3.39 0.84 -7.12
CA LEU A 68 2.44 1.40 -8.08
C LEU A 68 2.27 2.92 -7.87
N PHE A 69 2.22 3.37 -6.62
CA PHE A 69 2.14 4.79 -6.30
C PHE A 69 3.34 5.56 -6.84
N GLU A 70 4.56 5.05 -6.63
CA GLU A 70 5.80 5.68 -7.14
C GLU A 70 5.80 5.79 -8.67
N VAL A 71 5.39 4.73 -9.39
CA VAL A 71 5.27 4.75 -10.85
C VAL A 71 4.25 5.79 -11.34
N LEU A 72 3.10 5.89 -10.67
CA LEU A 72 2.06 6.84 -11.05
C LEU A 72 2.45 8.29 -10.71
N GLU A 73 3.10 8.52 -9.58
CA GLU A 73 3.63 9.83 -9.19
C GLU A 73 4.71 10.31 -10.19
N GLU A 74 5.61 9.43 -10.60
CA GLU A 74 6.63 9.72 -11.63
C GLU A 74 6.00 10.06 -13.00
N ARG A 75 4.86 9.42 -13.33
CA ARG A 75 4.08 9.70 -14.55
C ARG A 75 3.22 10.97 -14.45
N GLY A 76 3.18 11.62 -13.29
CA GLY A 76 2.53 12.91 -13.09
C GLY A 76 1.04 12.85 -12.67
N PHE A 77 0.54 11.69 -12.25
CA PHE A 77 -0.83 11.58 -11.73
C PHE A 77 -0.95 12.15 -10.30
N ASP A 78 -2.10 12.74 -9.95
CA ASP A 78 -2.44 13.07 -8.55
C ASP A 78 -2.96 11.82 -7.84
N VAL A 79 -2.07 11.13 -7.11
CA VAL A 79 -2.36 9.83 -6.48
C VAL A 79 -2.72 9.99 -5.01
N LYS A 80 -3.84 9.40 -4.61
CA LYS A 80 -4.36 9.41 -3.22
C LYS A 80 -4.58 7.99 -2.73
N LEU A 81 -3.86 7.61 -1.68
CA LEU A 81 -4.17 6.38 -0.95
C LEU A 81 -5.39 6.62 -0.06
N VAL A 82 -6.35 5.70 0.00
CA VAL A 82 -7.49 5.75 0.93
C VAL A 82 -7.44 4.60 1.91
N ASP A 83 -7.90 4.86 3.13
CA ASP A 83 -8.02 3.82 4.17
C ASP A 83 -9.19 2.90 3.81
N PRO A 84 -8.98 1.57 3.69
CA PRO A 84 -10.05 0.59 3.49
C PRO A 84 -11.24 0.73 4.44
N HIS A 85 -11.01 1.22 5.67
CA HIS A 85 -12.07 1.40 6.67
C HIS A 85 -12.90 2.66 6.46
N SER A 86 -12.38 3.62 5.69
CA SER A 86 -13.06 4.90 5.40
C SER A 86 -14.07 4.79 4.27
N VAL A 87 -13.90 3.81 3.39
CA VAL A 87 -14.85 3.50 2.32
C VAL A 87 -15.98 2.68 2.93
N ARG A 88 -17.18 3.25 3.04
CA ARG A 88 -18.35 2.51 3.52
C ARG A 88 -18.55 1.29 2.65
N GLN A 89 -18.32 0.11 3.23
CA GLN A 89 -18.58 -1.16 2.57
C GLN A 89 -20.08 -1.25 2.25
N VAL A 90 -20.40 -1.38 0.97
CA VAL A 90 -21.77 -1.67 0.54
C VAL A 90 -22.08 -3.11 0.95
N PRO A 91 -23.14 -3.37 1.73
CA PRO A 91 -23.50 -4.74 2.13
C PRO A 91 -23.88 -5.57 0.90
N GLY A 92 -23.03 -6.52 0.52
CA GLY A 92 -23.17 -7.33 -0.69
C GLY A 92 -21.91 -8.14 -1.02
N ARG A 93 -21.97 -8.95 -2.08
CA ARG A 93 -20.89 -9.84 -2.52
C ARG A 93 -19.75 -9.00 -3.14
N LYS A 94 -18.79 -8.60 -2.31
CA LYS A 94 -17.58 -7.84 -2.68
C LYS A 94 -16.76 -8.60 -3.74
N THR A 95 -16.53 -7.98 -4.88
CA THR A 95 -15.57 -8.44 -5.91
C THR A 95 -14.66 -7.28 -6.24
N ASP A 96 -13.36 -7.52 -6.43
CA ASP A 96 -12.35 -6.48 -6.70
C ASP A 96 -12.74 -5.51 -7.84
N VAL A 97 -13.48 -5.99 -8.85
CA VAL A 97 -14.10 -5.18 -9.93
C VAL A 97 -15.06 -4.11 -9.38
N GLN A 98 -15.95 -4.50 -8.47
CA GLN A 98 -16.92 -3.58 -7.88
C GLN A 98 -16.24 -2.60 -6.93
N ASP A 99 -15.19 -3.04 -6.24
CA ASP A 99 -14.44 -2.20 -5.32
C ASP A 99 -13.72 -1.07 -6.06
N CYS A 100 -12.97 -1.37 -7.14
CA CYS A 100 -12.30 -0.32 -7.93
C CYS A 100 -13.29 0.64 -8.61
N GLN A 101 -14.42 0.16 -9.12
CA GLN A 101 -15.49 1.01 -9.67
C GLN A 101 -16.10 1.93 -8.61
N TRP A 102 -16.34 1.40 -7.40
CA TRP A 102 -16.89 2.18 -6.31
C TRP A 102 -15.90 3.27 -5.83
N LEU A 103 -14.60 2.94 -5.76
CA LEU A 103 -13.56 3.93 -5.48
C LEU A 103 -13.54 5.05 -6.52
N GLN A 104 -13.61 4.69 -7.80
CA GLN A 104 -13.65 5.63 -8.92
C GLN A 104 -14.86 6.59 -8.79
N GLU A 105 -16.05 6.06 -8.52
CA GLU A 105 -17.27 6.84 -8.37
C GLU A 105 -17.19 7.78 -7.17
N LEU A 106 -16.76 7.28 -6.01
CA LEU A 106 -16.60 8.10 -4.81
C LEU A 106 -15.56 9.21 -4.99
N HIS A 107 -14.47 8.95 -5.70
CA HIS A 107 -13.48 9.97 -6.01
C HIS A 107 -14.00 11.02 -6.98
N THR A 108 -14.80 10.61 -7.98
CA THR A 108 -15.46 11.51 -8.92
C THR A 108 -16.31 12.56 -8.21
N TYR A 109 -17.03 12.16 -7.16
CA TYR A 109 -17.85 13.07 -6.33
C TYR A 109 -17.07 13.74 -5.18
N GLY A 110 -15.75 13.54 -5.07
CA GLY A 110 -14.91 14.09 -4.01
C GLY A 110 -15.30 13.62 -2.59
N LEU A 111 -15.92 12.45 -2.48
CA LEU A 111 -16.39 11.88 -1.21
C LEU A 111 -15.28 11.17 -0.43
N LEU A 112 -14.11 10.98 -1.05
CA LEU A 112 -12.95 10.35 -0.43
C LEU A 112 -11.98 11.40 0.08
N ARG A 113 -11.50 11.17 1.31
CA ARG A 113 -10.39 11.92 1.88
C ARG A 113 -9.14 11.06 1.76
N GLY A 114 -8.13 11.56 1.04
CA GLY A 114 -6.83 10.88 0.96
C GLY A 114 -6.22 10.69 2.35
N ALA A 115 -5.65 9.52 2.58
CA ALA A 115 -4.78 9.25 3.70
C ALA A 115 -3.56 10.19 3.61
N PHE A 116 -3.11 10.68 4.76
CA PHE A 116 -1.95 11.56 4.81
C PHE A 116 -0.67 10.79 4.42
N ARG A 117 -0.08 11.17 3.28
CA ARG A 117 1.27 10.76 2.87
C ARG A 117 2.25 11.89 3.21
N PRO A 118 3.26 11.65 4.07
CA PRO A 118 4.37 12.58 4.26
C PRO A 118 5.19 12.72 2.97
N GLU A 119 5.97 13.80 2.84
CA GLU A 119 6.93 13.99 1.74
C GLU A 119 7.87 12.78 1.58
N ASP A 120 8.37 12.57 0.35
CA ASP A 120 9.18 11.40 -0.01
C ASP A 120 10.37 11.17 0.92
N GLU A 121 11.09 12.24 1.27
CA GLU A 121 12.22 12.16 2.19
C GLU A 121 11.82 11.59 3.56
N VAL A 122 10.63 11.97 4.04
CA VAL A 122 10.06 11.48 5.30
C VAL A 122 9.61 10.03 5.16
N CYS A 123 9.04 9.64 4.01
CA CYS A 123 8.69 8.24 3.72
C CYS A 123 9.92 7.32 3.74
N VAL A 124 11.02 7.73 3.08
CA VAL A 124 12.31 7.03 3.09
C VAL A 124 12.84 6.90 4.51
N LEU A 125 12.89 7.99 5.27
CA LEU A 125 13.33 7.98 6.67
C LEU A 125 12.50 7.02 7.54
N ARG A 126 11.17 7.04 7.38
CA ARG A 126 10.27 6.14 8.13
C ARG A 126 10.53 4.67 7.79
N SER A 127 10.90 4.35 6.56
CA SER A 127 11.28 2.98 6.18
C SER A 127 12.56 2.53 6.89
N TYR A 128 13.59 3.38 6.97
CA TYR A 128 14.80 3.09 7.75
C TYR A 128 14.51 2.92 9.25
N LEU A 129 13.66 3.79 9.83
CA LEU A 129 13.29 3.70 11.25
C LEU A 129 12.51 2.42 11.56
N ARG A 130 11.59 2.00 10.69
CA ARG A 130 10.88 0.71 10.80
C ARG A 130 11.84 -0.47 10.73
N GLN A 131 12.76 -0.47 9.76
CA GLN A 131 13.77 -1.51 9.64
C GLN A 131 14.65 -1.59 10.88
N ARG A 132 15.11 -0.44 11.40
CA ARG A 132 15.87 -0.38 12.65
C ARG A 132 15.08 -0.97 13.82
N GLY A 133 13.81 -0.61 13.98
CA GLY A 133 12.95 -1.16 15.02
C GLY A 133 12.86 -2.68 14.95
N MET A 134 12.61 -3.22 13.75
CA MET A 134 12.60 -4.67 13.51
C MET A 134 13.92 -5.33 13.90
N LEU A 135 15.06 -4.76 13.51
CA LEU A 135 16.38 -5.31 13.84
C LEU A 135 16.63 -5.33 15.36
N VAL A 136 16.20 -4.30 16.08
CA VAL A 136 16.30 -4.22 17.54
C VAL A 136 15.44 -5.30 18.22
N GLU A 137 14.22 -5.52 17.74
CA GLU A 137 13.34 -6.58 18.24
C GLU A 137 13.92 -7.97 17.96
N MET A 138 14.44 -8.18 16.75
CA MET A 138 15.09 -9.44 16.37
C MET A 138 16.32 -9.72 17.23
N ALA A 139 17.17 -8.71 17.47
CA ALA A 139 18.33 -8.83 18.37
C ALA A 139 17.88 -9.22 19.78
N THR A 140 16.87 -8.55 20.32
CA THR A 140 16.31 -8.88 21.65
C THR A 140 15.84 -10.32 21.72
N ARG A 141 15.13 -10.81 20.69
CA ARG A 141 14.68 -12.21 20.62
C ARG A 141 15.85 -13.19 20.56
N ALA A 142 16.90 -12.86 19.81
CA ALA A 142 18.10 -13.69 19.76
C ALA A 142 18.79 -13.80 21.14
N VAL A 143 18.88 -12.70 21.89
CA VAL A 143 19.41 -12.70 23.27
C VAL A 143 18.59 -13.62 24.17
N GLN A 144 17.26 -13.51 24.15
CA GLN A 144 16.39 -14.37 24.94
C GLN A 144 16.56 -15.86 24.58
N HIS A 145 16.73 -16.17 23.29
CA HIS A 145 17.00 -17.54 22.84
C HIS A 145 18.34 -18.06 23.37
N MET A 146 19.40 -17.23 23.38
CA MET A 146 20.70 -17.60 23.95
C MET A 146 20.59 -17.85 25.46
N GLN A 147 19.92 -16.97 26.20
CA GLN A 147 19.69 -17.16 27.64
C GLN A 147 18.97 -18.47 27.93
N LYS A 148 17.91 -18.77 27.17
CA LYS A 148 17.16 -20.02 27.29
C LYS A 148 18.04 -21.25 27.03
N ALA A 149 18.90 -21.20 26.01
CA ALA A 149 19.81 -22.30 25.70
C ALA A 149 20.84 -22.53 26.81
N LEU A 150 21.43 -21.45 27.35
CA LEU A 150 22.36 -21.52 28.48
C LEU A 150 21.71 -22.14 29.72
N GLU A 151 20.48 -21.74 30.02
CA GLU A 151 19.69 -22.28 31.13
C GLU A 151 19.41 -23.78 30.96
N GLN A 152 19.08 -24.23 29.73
CA GLN A 152 18.90 -25.64 29.40
C GLN A 152 20.19 -26.46 29.56
N MET A 153 21.35 -25.85 29.38
CA MET A 153 22.67 -26.46 29.61
C MET A 153 23.15 -26.36 31.07
N ASN A 154 22.30 -25.83 31.97
CA ASN A 154 22.64 -25.56 33.37
C ASN A 154 23.82 -24.56 33.54
N LEU A 155 23.97 -23.63 32.60
CA LEU A 155 24.93 -22.53 32.67
C LEU A 155 24.22 -21.25 33.15
N LYS A 156 24.39 -20.91 34.44
CA LYS A 156 23.72 -19.77 35.11
C LYS A 156 24.37 -18.41 34.83
N LEU A 157 24.76 -18.17 33.58
CA LEU A 157 25.52 -16.98 33.20
C LEU A 157 24.73 -15.68 33.46
N THR A 158 23.41 -15.72 33.32
CA THR A 158 22.52 -14.57 33.58
C THR A 158 22.47 -14.12 35.04
N GLU A 159 22.90 -14.94 35.99
CA GLU A 159 22.96 -14.56 37.41
C GLU A 159 24.24 -13.79 37.77
N VAL A 160 25.28 -13.90 36.94
CA VAL A 160 26.61 -13.33 37.19
C VAL A 160 26.97 -12.18 36.25
N VAL A 161 26.34 -12.08 35.09
CA VAL A 161 26.52 -10.95 34.16
C VAL A 161 25.19 -10.32 33.76
N SER A 162 25.17 -8.99 33.74
CA SER A 162 23.99 -8.18 33.40
C SER A 162 23.68 -8.16 31.91
N ASP A 163 24.68 -8.42 31.06
CA ASP A 163 24.54 -8.50 29.61
C ASP A 163 25.40 -9.64 29.07
N ILE A 164 24.75 -10.58 28.36
CA ILE A 164 25.40 -11.75 27.76
C ILE A 164 25.99 -11.45 26.38
N THR A 165 25.66 -10.31 25.77
CA THR A 165 26.14 -9.91 24.44
C THR A 165 27.36 -9.00 24.48
N GLN A 166 27.52 -8.19 25.54
CA GLN A 166 28.63 -7.24 25.72
C GLN A 166 28.78 -6.22 24.58
N ILE A 167 27.69 -5.88 23.88
CA ILE A 167 27.65 -4.88 22.80
C ILE A 167 26.91 -3.63 23.28
#